data_AF-A0A0H3G6M4-F1
#
_entry.id   AF-A0A0H3G6M4-F1
#
_cell.length_a   1.000
_cell.length_b   1.000
_cell.length_c   1.000
_cell.angle_alpha   90.00
_cell.angle_beta   90.00
_cell.angle_gamma   90.00
#
_symmetry.space_group_name_H-M   'P 1'
#
loop_
_entity.id
_entity.type
_entity.pdbx_description
1 polymer ?
#
loop_
_entity_poly.entity_id
_entity_poly.type
_entity_poly.pdbx_seq_one_letter_code
_entity_poly.pdbx_strand_id
1 'polypeptide(L)'
;MVSQRLLFGAYEPDQPPYMSGSLRHLSNAYATTNGYRPVGGFKPFAASLPDVFMGAAAFLGSDGSTLLVAGTKDSLYRYVSGNWEALVTALPAYGRWHFTQFGDRIIAVNGSATRKIDILTGKADSIADAPTAEMVTTIRDFVVYGRASAQKNLIQWSGFNNENSNVIGTNQAGYQPMLTGGDIMGIMGGEYGVIIQRSRIVRMSYTGDSYIWQFDEISANIGAIASGSIAQAGHQVFFLSDRGFMMTDGVSVTPIGNERVDRCFFESWPRDSLDQMTAAIDPRQHMVAWLMPGNPSMVLIYNWAIDRWSRLDIDAIGMFSGFTANTTLEALNTLYPDGLDSMPYSLDDPRFSGGDPLFIFVGKSNNFGILDGENLPACFQTGFFSADGGNHSRIRSARLLGDLIEKASLTIEGSHRLGDPSSGRVVRDITLSGRIPLRVNNRYCALRLDIEGGAAWSFIQGFDWDIVAGEGR
;
A
#
# COMPACT_ATOMS: atom_id res chain seq x y z
N MET A 1 42.07 -10.39 -14.54
CA MET A 1 40.61 -10.52 -14.42
C MET A 1 40.24 -9.83 -13.13
N VAL A 2 39.39 -8.82 -13.20
CA VAL A 2 38.98 -8.06 -12.02
C VAL A 2 37.56 -8.48 -11.69
N SER A 3 37.34 -8.90 -10.45
CA SER A 3 36.00 -9.09 -9.92
C SER A 3 35.51 -7.77 -9.36
N GLN A 4 34.36 -7.31 -9.83
CA GLN A 4 33.70 -6.10 -9.34
C GLN A 4 32.34 -6.49 -8.75
N ARG A 5 31.81 -5.64 -7.85
CA ARG A 5 30.52 -5.87 -7.21
C ARG A 5 29.53 -4.81 -7.65
N LEU A 6 28.34 -5.24 -8.04
CA LEU A 6 27.20 -4.39 -8.32
C LEU A 6 26.07 -4.76 -7.36
N LEU A 7 25.70 -3.84 -6.47
CA LEU A 7 24.55 -3.99 -5.60
C LEU A 7 23.30 -3.39 -6.25
N PHE A 8 22.14 -3.98 -5.99
CA PHE A 8 20.88 -3.37 -6.36
C PHE A 8 20.58 -2.16 -5.48
N GLY A 9 20.51 -0.99 -6.10
CA GLY A 9 20.04 0.24 -5.45
C GLY A 9 18.52 0.27 -5.32
N ALA A 10 17.98 1.42 -4.87
CA ALA A 10 16.55 1.64 -4.74
C ALA A 10 15.84 1.64 -6.11
N TYR A 11 14.52 1.39 -6.10
CA TYR A 11 13.70 1.53 -7.30
C TYR A 11 13.42 3.02 -7.57
N GLU A 12 14.14 3.58 -8.54
CA GLU A 12 14.04 4.99 -8.91
C GLU A 12 14.06 5.11 -10.46
N PRO A 13 12.96 4.70 -11.13
CA PRO A 13 12.83 4.73 -12.58
C PRO A 13 12.95 6.14 -13.19
N ASP A 14 12.78 7.20 -12.40
CA ASP A 14 12.89 8.57 -12.88
C ASP A 14 14.35 9.06 -12.98
N GLN A 15 15.28 8.42 -12.27
CA GLN A 15 16.70 8.77 -12.36
C GLN A 15 17.25 8.46 -13.76
N PRO A 16 18.19 9.26 -14.31
CA PRO A 16 18.80 8.99 -15.61
C PRO A 16 19.33 7.55 -15.70
N PRO A 17 19.26 6.92 -16.88
CA PRO A 17 19.55 5.50 -17.03
C PRO A 17 21.04 5.16 -16.88
N TYR A 18 21.95 6.14 -16.83
CA TYR A 18 23.39 5.91 -16.66
C TYR A 18 23.87 6.53 -15.35
N MET A 19 24.73 5.80 -14.61
CA MET A 19 25.34 6.24 -13.33
C MET A 19 24.38 6.52 -12.16
N SER A 20 23.11 6.11 -12.21
CA SER A 20 22.19 6.31 -11.08
C SER A 20 22.43 5.34 -9.92
N GLY A 21 22.96 4.15 -10.19
CA GLY A 21 23.04 3.06 -9.20
C GLY A 21 21.67 2.50 -8.77
N SER A 22 20.57 3.02 -9.32
CA SER A 22 19.19 2.64 -9.02
C SER A 22 18.68 1.54 -9.95
N LEU A 23 17.62 0.86 -9.51
CA LEU A 23 16.84 -0.02 -10.37
C LEU A 23 15.88 0.81 -11.23
N ARG A 24 15.90 0.53 -12.54
CA ARG A 24 15.03 1.13 -13.56
C ARG A 24 13.71 0.39 -13.70
N HIS A 25 13.73 -0.91 -13.46
CA HIS A 25 12.53 -1.73 -13.39
C HIS A 25 12.65 -2.70 -12.21
N LEU A 26 11.58 -2.81 -11.46
CA LEU A 26 11.42 -3.75 -10.36
C LEU A 26 10.00 -4.27 -10.41
N SER A 27 9.82 -5.58 -10.26
CA SER A 27 8.50 -6.17 -10.01
C SER A 27 8.60 -7.27 -8.96
N ASN A 28 7.58 -7.31 -8.10
CA ASN A 28 7.30 -8.37 -7.12
C ASN A 28 8.43 -8.66 -6.11
N ALA A 29 9.04 -7.60 -5.57
CA ALA A 29 9.97 -7.72 -4.46
C ALA A 29 9.82 -6.58 -3.45
N TYR A 30 10.01 -6.87 -2.16
CA TYR A 30 10.09 -5.85 -1.12
C TYR A 30 11.54 -5.39 -0.92
N ALA A 31 11.76 -4.08 -0.88
CA ALA A 31 13.05 -3.52 -0.53
C ALA A 31 13.43 -3.81 0.93
N THR A 32 14.71 -4.07 1.14
CA THR A 32 15.36 -4.13 2.45
C THR A 32 16.54 -3.15 2.46
N THR A 33 17.17 -2.93 3.62
CA THR A 33 18.36 -2.05 3.70
C THR A 33 19.47 -2.49 2.74
N ASN A 34 19.68 -3.79 2.58
CA ASN A 34 20.73 -4.37 1.75
C ASN A 34 20.16 -5.44 0.80
N GLY A 35 19.39 -4.98 -0.19
CA GLY A 35 18.83 -5.83 -1.23
C GLY A 35 17.31 -5.91 -1.18
N TYR A 36 16.77 -7.04 -1.62
CA TYR A 36 15.34 -7.30 -1.75
C TYR A 36 14.98 -8.67 -1.20
N ARG A 37 13.70 -8.85 -0.85
CA ARG A 37 13.10 -10.11 -0.39
C ARG A 37 11.88 -10.45 -1.28
N PRO A 38 11.50 -11.74 -1.40
CA PRO A 38 10.36 -12.14 -2.22
C PRO A 38 9.04 -11.59 -1.71
N VAL A 39 8.05 -11.61 -2.59
CA VAL A 39 6.64 -11.35 -2.30
C VAL A 39 5.87 -12.65 -2.55
N GLY A 40 5.05 -13.08 -1.58
CA GLY A 40 4.18 -14.25 -1.75
C GLY A 40 3.04 -13.99 -2.72
N GLY A 41 2.53 -15.06 -3.33
CA GLY A 41 1.40 -15.01 -4.24
C GLY A 41 0.09 -14.67 -3.52
N PHE A 42 -0.91 -14.21 -4.26
CA PHE A 42 -2.24 -13.95 -3.72
C PHE A 42 -2.88 -15.26 -3.25
N LYS A 43 -3.19 -15.32 -1.95
CA LYS A 43 -3.84 -16.45 -1.29
C LYS A 43 -5.16 -15.98 -0.70
N PRO A 44 -6.31 -16.35 -1.29
CA PRO A 44 -7.61 -15.94 -0.78
C PRO A 44 -7.90 -16.60 0.57
N PHE A 45 -8.43 -15.83 1.52
CA PHE A 45 -8.96 -16.35 2.79
C PHE A 45 -10.48 -16.18 2.90
N ALA A 46 -11.07 -15.21 2.19
CA ALA A 46 -12.52 -15.00 2.17
C ALA A 46 -13.11 -15.33 0.79
N ALA A 47 -14.36 -15.80 0.80
CA ALA A 47 -15.16 -15.99 -0.40
C ALA A 47 -15.38 -14.67 -1.15
N SER A 48 -15.79 -14.76 -2.42
CA SER A 48 -16.14 -13.60 -3.24
C SER A 48 -17.29 -12.80 -2.63
N LEU A 49 -17.13 -11.48 -2.57
CA LEU A 49 -18.19 -10.57 -2.18
C LEU A 49 -19.33 -10.62 -3.22
N PRO A 50 -20.62 -10.62 -2.81
CA PRO A 50 -21.74 -10.84 -3.74
C PRO A 50 -21.92 -9.79 -4.84
N ASP A 51 -21.34 -8.60 -4.66
CA ASP A 51 -21.49 -7.46 -5.57
C ASP A 51 -20.17 -6.64 -5.58
N VAL A 52 -20.09 -5.64 -6.46
CA VAL A 52 -18.91 -4.80 -6.70
C VAL A 52 -18.38 -4.22 -5.40
N PHE A 53 -17.11 -4.50 -5.12
CA PHE A 53 -16.38 -3.95 -3.99
C PHE A 53 -16.29 -2.43 -4.05
N MET A 54 -16.68 -1.75 -2.97
CA MET A 54 -16.64 -0.28 -2.86
C MET A 54 -15.84 0.21 -1.64
N GLY A 55 -15.34 -0.69 -0.79
CA GLY A 55 -14.51 -0.38 0.37
C GLY A 55 -14.68 -1.42 1.47
N ALA A 56 -13.63 -1.64 2.27
CA ALA A 56 -13.65 -2.53 3.42
C ALA A 56 -12.69 -2.05 4.49
N ALA A 57 -12.92 -2.54 5.71
CA ALA A 57 -12.04 -2.32 6.85
C ALA A 57 -12.22 -3.45 7.86
N ALA A 58 -11.16 -3.73 8.61
CA ALA A 58 -11.19 -4.66 9.74
C ALA A 58 -11.11 -3.86 11.04
N PHE A 59 -11.85 -4.28 12.06
CA PHE A 59 -11.90 -3.66 13.39
C PHE A 59 -11.78 -4.66 14.54
N LEU A 60 -11.12 -4.26 15.62
CA LEU A 60 -10.95 -5.07 16.84
C LEU A 60 -11.77 -4.45 17.98
N GLY A 61 -12.64 -5.25 18.59
CA GLY A 61 -13.45 -4.87 19.74
C GLY A 61 -12.67 -4.95 21.05
N SER A 62 -13.22 -4.32 22.09
CA SER A 62 -12.64 -4.30 23.44
C SER A 62 -12.53 -5.68 24.10
N ASP A 63 -13.32 -6.66 23.64
CA ASP A 63 -13.31 -8.06 24.06
C ASP A 63 -12.35 -8.95 23.26
N GLY A 64 -11.64 -8.38 22.27
CA GLY A 64 -10.79 -9.11 21.34
C GLY A 64 -11.53 -9.69 20.12
N SER A 65 -12.83 -9.43 19.98
CA SER A 65 -13.60 -9.83 18.79
C SER A 65 -13.12 -9.05 17.56
N THR A 66 -12.88 -9.76 16.46
CA THR A 66 -12.51 -9.15 15.17
C THR A 66 -13.70 -9.09 14.24
N LEU A 67 -13.94 -7.94 13.62
CA LEU A 67 -14.99 -7.76 12.63
C LEU A 67 -14.43 -7.21 11.33
N LEU A 68 -14.54 -7.98 10.25
CA LEU A 68 -14.27 -7.53 8.88
C LEU A 68 -15.57 -7.09 8.23
N VAL A 69 -15.63 -5.84 7.79
CA VAL A 69 -16.79 -5.27 7.08
C VAL A 69 -16.41 -4.88 5.66
N ALA A 70 -17.31 -5.11 4.73
CA ALA A 70 -17.14 -4.72 3.33
C ALA A 70 -18.45 -4.13 2.79
N GLY A 71 -18.33 -2.96 2.16
CA GLY A 71 -19.43 -2.32 1.47
C GLY A 71 -19.41 -2.63 -0.03
N THR A 72 -20.59 -2.90 -0.57
CA THR A 72 -20.83 -3.01 -2.01
C THR A 72 -21.55 -1.77 -2.53
N LYS A 73 -21.96 -1.81 -3.81
CA LYS A 73 -22.74 -0.74 -4.42
C LYS A 73 -24.09 -0.50 -3.72
N ASP A 74 -24.75 -1.55 -3.23
CA ASP A 74 -26.12 -1.44 -2.67
C ASP A 74 -26.29 -2.05 -1.28
N SER A 75 -25.23 -2.58 -0.65
CA SER A 75 -25.33 -3.27 0.63
C SER A 75 -24.04 -3.19 1.45
N LEU A 76 -24.18 -3.43 2.75
CA LEU A 76 -23.07 -3.53 3.69
C LEU A 76 -23.04 -4.94 4.25
N TYR A 77 -21.87 -5.58 4.23
CA TYR A 77 -21.67 -6.95 4.68
C TYR A 77 -20.67 -7.03 5.83
N ARG A 78 -20.83 -8.06 6.67
CA ARG A 78 -19.81 -8.54 7.60
C ARG A 78 -19.32 -9.91 7.15
N TYR A 79 -18.06 -10.21 7.43
CA TYR A 79 -17.51 -11.55 7.27
C TYR A 79 -17.59 -12.31 8.59
N VAL A 80 -18.28 -13.46 8.59
CA VAL A 80 -18.46 -14.30 9.76
C VAL A 80 -18.56 -15.76 9.35
N SER A 81 -17.90 -16.64 10.11
CA SER A 81 -17.94 -18.09 9.90
C SER A 81 -17.69 -18.52 8.44
N GLY A 82 -16.71 -17.90 7.79
CA GLY A 82 -16.32 -18.24 6.42
C GLY A 82 -17.14 -17.54 5.31
N ASN A 83 -18.20 -16.81 5.65
CA ASN A 83 -19.18 -16.30 4.70
C ASN A 83 -19.47 -14.80 4.87
N TRP A 84 -19.97 -14.16 3.79
CA TRP A 84 -20.47 -12.80 3.83
C TRP A 84 -21.94 -12.76 4.24
N GLU A 85 -22.25 -12.10 5.36
CA GLU A 85 -23.61 -11.84 5.81
C GLU A 85 -23.97 -10.37 5.61
N ALA A 86 -25.13 -10.09 5.03
CA ALA A 86 -25.61 -8.73 4.86
C ALA A 86 -26.03 -8.12 6.20
N LEU A 87 -25.39 -7.00 6.58
CA LEU A 87 -25.76 -6.18 7.73
C LEU A 87 -26.91 -5.25 7.38
N VAL A 88 -26.83 -4.61 6.22
CA VAL A 88 -27.82 -3.67 5.72
C VAL A 88 -27.96 -3.89 4.21
N THR A 89 -29.18 -4.01 3.74
CA THR A 89 -29.52 -4.10 2.31
C THR A 89 -30.22 -2.82 1.84
N ALA A 90 -30.31 -2.62 0.53
CA ALA A 90 -30.92 -1.44 -0.10
C ALA A 90 -30.31 -0.12 0.37
N LEU A 91 -28.98 -0.08 0.45
CA LEU A 91 -28.19 1.07 0.87
C LEU A 91 -27.25 1.50 -0.28
N PRO A 92 -27.74 2.30 -1.25
CA PRO A 92 -26.96 2.67 -2.43
C PRO A 92 -25.74 3.50 -2.04
N ALA A 93 -24.57 3.20 -2.58
CA ALA A 93 -23.35 3.96 -2.37
C ALA A 93 -23.15 4.97 -3.49
N TYR A 94 -22.92 6.24 -3.13
CA TYR A 94 -22.61 7.32 -4.08
C TYR A 94 -21.11 7.65 -4.14
N GLY A 95 -20.33 7.03 -3.26
CA GLY A 95 -18.89 7.04 -3.25
C GLY A 95 -18.35 5.71 -2.69
N ARG A 96 -17.07 5.70 -2.35
CA ARG A 96 -16.48 4.57 -1.65
C ARG A 96 -16.98 4.49 -0.21
N TRP A 97 -16.90 3.30 0.35
CA TRP A 97 -17.15 3.13 1.77
C TRP A 97 -15.94 3.57 2.57
N HIS A 98 -16.19 4.44 3.55
CA HIS A 98 -15.21 4.83 4.55
C HIS A 98 -15.73 4.44 5.93
N PHE A 99 -14.81 4.03 6.78
CA PHE A 99 -15.11 3.50 8.09
C PHE A 99 -14.18 4.11 9.13
N THR A 100 -14.69 4.31 10.34
CA THR A 100 -13.86 4.65 11.49
C THR A 100 -14.37 3.98 12.74
N GLN A 101 -13.48 3.70 13.69
CA GLN A 101 -13.82 3.12 14.97
C GLN A 101 -13.96 4.20 16.03
N PHE A 102 -15.03 4.12 16.81
CA PHE A 102 -15.35 4.95 17.97
C PHE A 102 -15.69 4.01 19.14
N GLY A 103 -14.68 3.65 19.94
CA GLY A 103 -14.82 2.58 20.93
C GLY A 103 -15.20 1.25 20.26
N ASP A 104 -16.27 0.60 20.74
CA ASP A 104 -16.81 -0.64 20.15
C ASP A 104 -17.83 -0.41 19.01
N ARG A 105 -17.91 0.82 18.50
CA ARG A 105 -18.79 1.21 17.39
C ARG A 105 -17.96 1.52 16.15
N ILE A 106 -18.36 0.98 15.02
CA ILE A 106 -17.84 1.37 13.71
C ILE A 106 -18.83 2.33 13.09
N ILE A 107 -18.37 3.50 12.66
CA ILE A 107 -19.17 4.43 11.85
C ILE A 107 -18.83 4.19 10.39
N ALA A 108 -19.84 3.91 9.59
CA ALA A 108 -19.73 3.61 8.17
C ALA A 108 -20.46 4.66 7.35
N VAL A 109 -19.79 5.22 6.34
CA VAL A 109 -20.33 6.24 5.44
C VAL A 109 -20.02 5.89 3.98
N ASN A 110 -20.93 6.25 3.09
CA ASN A 110 -20.87 5.89 1.66
C ASN A 110 -21.43 6.98 0.72
N GLY A 111 -21.64 8.19 1.24
CA GLY A 111 -22.27 9.32 0.56
C GLY A 111 -23.79 9.35 0.63
N SER A 112 -24.48 8.25 0.92
CA SER A 112 -25.96 8.21 0.96
C SER A 112 -26.51 8.21 2.38
N ALA A 113 -25.99 7.38 3.27
CA ALA A 113 -26.40 7.35 4.67
C ALA A 113 -25.26 6.93 5.59
N THR A 114 -25.34 7.39 6.83
CA THR A 114 -24.40 7.05 7.90
C THR A 114 -24.99 5.93 8.75
N ARG A 115 -24.21 4.88 8.98
CA ARG A 115 -24.58 3.74 9.81
C ARG A 115 -23.59 3.56 10.95
N LYS A 116 -24.06 3.07 12.08
CA LYS A 116 -23.19 2.54 13.14
C LYS A 116 -23.28 1.02 13.16
N ILE A 117 -22.18 0.35 13.45
CA ILE A 117 -22.10 -1.11 13.60
C ILE A 117 -21.50 -1.38 14.97
N ASP A 118 -22.16 -2.22 15.76
CA ASP A 118 -21.61 -2.74 17.01
C ASP A 118 -20.61 -3.86 16.69
N ILE A 119 -19.36 -3.75 17.15
CA ILE A 119 -18.35 -4.79 16.88
C ILE A 119 -18.70 -6.10 17.61
N LEU A 120 -19.21 -6.00 18.84
CA LEU A 120 -19.45 -7.12 19.74
C LEU A 120 -20.69 -7.93 19.32
N THR A 121 -21.76 -7.24 18.93
CA THR A 121 -23.00 -7.90 18.48
C THR A 121 -23.07 -8.07 16.96
N GLY A 122 -22.20 -7.36 16.23
CA GLY A 122 -22.18 -7.33 14.77
C GLY A 122 -23.49 -6.81 14.17
N LYS A 123 -24.23 -5.94 14.86
CA LYS A 123 -25.49 -5.35 14.38
C LYS A 123 -25.26 -3.94 13.85
N ALA A 124 -25.98 -3.58 12.78
CA ALA A 124 -25.95 -2.25 12.19
C ALA A 124 -27.24 -1.47 12.46
N ASP A 125 -27.11 -0.21 12.87
CA ASP A 125 -28.23 0.70 13.17
C ASP A 125 -28.05 2.06 12.47
N SER A 126 -29.14 2.80 12.30
CA SER A 126 -29.09 4.22 11.94
C SER A 126 -28.61 5.08 13.11
N ILE A 127 -27.94 6.18 12.80
CA ILE A 127 -27.62 7.23 13.76
C ILE A 127 -28.58 8.40 13.51
N ALA A 128 -29.33 8.79 14.54
CA ALA A 128 -30.26 9.93 14.43
C ALA A 128 -29.49 11.22 14.11
N ASP A 129 -30.04 12.02 13.19
CA ASP A 129 -29.52 13.32 12.77
C ASP A 129 -28.07 13.34 12.25
N ALA A 130 -27.49 12.16 11.99
CA ALA A 130 -26.16 12.08 11.38
C ALA A 130 -26.23 12.59 9.93
N PRO A 131 -25.24 13.39 9.50
CA PRO A 131 -25.21 13.89 8.13
C PRO A 131 -24.95 12.75 7.16
N THR A 132 -25.35 12.93 5.89
CA THR A 132 -24.76 12.15 4.81
C THR A 132 -23.30 12.56 4.67
N ALA A 133 -22.39 11.61 4.46
CA ALA A 133 -20.96 11.90 4.38
C ALA A 133 -20.27 10.92 3.44
N GLU A 134 -19.22 11.37 2.77
CA GLU A 134 -18.39 10.50 1.91
C GLU A 134 -17.11 10.05 2.63
N MET A 135 -16.72 10.70 3.72
CA MET A 135 -15.51 10.40 4.46
C MET A 135 -15.80 10.50 5.96
N VAL A 136 -15.15 9.66 6.76
CA VAL A 136 -15.32 9.67 8.22
C VAL A 136 -14.02 9.31 8.91
N THR A 137 -13.75 9.94 10.04
CA THR A 137 -12.62 9.60 10.92
C THR A 137 -12.95 9.95 12.37
N THR A 138 -12.21 9.37 13.31
CA THR A 138 -12.30 9.70 14.73
C THR A 138 -11.14 10.61 15.09
N ILE A 139 -11.44 11.80 15.63
CA ILE A 139 -10.44 12.74 16.17
C ILE A 139 -10.74 12.92 17.65
N ARG A 140 -9.82 12.48 18.51
CA ARG A 140 -10.05 12.36 19.96
C ARG A 140 -11.38 11.64 20.24
N ASP A 141 -12.29 12.29 20.96
CA ASP A 141 -13.59 11.74 21.37
C ASP A 141 -14.73 12.22 20.46
N PHE A 142 -14.44 12.53 19.19
CA PHE A 142 -15.42 12.98 18.21
C PHE A 142 -15.39 12.12 16.94
N VAL A 143 -16.57 11.84 16.41
CA VAL A 143 -16.73 11.35 15.04
C VAL A 143 -16.79 12.56 14.12
N VAL A 144 -15.89 12.62 13.15
CA VAL A 144 -15.77 13.73 12.20
C VAL A 144 -16.11 13.25 10.79
N TYR A 145 -17.05 13.93 10.17
CA TYR A 145 -17.60 13.67 8.85
C TYR A 145 -17.05 14.66 7.83
N GLY A 146 -16.49 14.14 6.75
CA GLY A 146 -16.01 14.90 5.61
C GLY A 146 -17.00 14.85 4.45
N ARG A 147 -17.08 15.97 3.73
CA ARG A 147 -18.06 16.18 2.65
C ARG A 147 -19.50 16.00 3.15
N ALA A 148 -19.75 16.52 4.34
CA ALA A 148 -21.01 16.33 5.06
C ALA A 148 -22.18 17.01 4.32
N SER A 149 -23.38 16.44 4.45
CA SER A 149 -24.63 16.98 3.90
C SER A 149 -24.56 17.30 2.40
N ALA A 150 -23.89 16.43 1.63
CA ALA A 150 -23.63 16.58 0.19
C ALA A 150 -22.82 17.84 -0.20
N GLN A 151 -22.12 18.48 0.75
CA GLN A 151 -21.27 19.64 0.51
C GLN A 151 -19.80 19.23 0.55
N LYS A 152 -19.11 19.29 -0.59
CA LYS A 152 -17.73 18.78 -0.74
C LYS A 152 -16.66 19.49 0.10
N ASN A 153 -16.96 20.67 0.62
CA ASN A 153 -16.06 21.49 1.42
C ASN A 153 -16.51 21.63 2.89
N LEU A 154 -17.51 20.85 3.33
CA LEU A 154 -18.02 20.90 4.69
C LEU A 154 -17.40 19.78 5.55
N ILE A 155 -16.94 20.16 6.74
CA ILE A 155 -16.68 19.24 7.85
C ILE A 155 -17.76 19.41 8.89
N GLN A 156 -18.24 18.29 9.43
CA GLN A 156 -19.14 18.24 10.57
C GLN A 156 -18.60 17.26 11.62
N TRP A 157 -18.89 17.46 12.89
CA TRP A 157 -18.50 16.54 13.96
C TRP A 157 -19.65 16.26 14.92
N SER A 158 -19.62 15.08 15.53
CA SER A 158 -20.58 14.65 16.56
C SER A 158 -20.41 15.44 17.86
N GLY A 159 -21.22 15.12 18.86
CA GLY A 159 -21.04 15.62 20.21
C GLY A 159 -19.83 14.97 20.89
N PHE A 160 -19.34 15.64 21.93
CA PHE A 160 -18.21 15.17 22.73
C PHE A 160 -18.52 13.79 23.34
N ASN A 161 -17.65 12.82 23.06
CA ASN A 161 -17.72 11.45 23.52
C ASN A 161 -19.07 10.76 23.25
N ASN A 162 -19.77 11.14 22.17
CA ASN A 162 -21.08 10.59 21.82
C ASN A 162 -21.36 10.65 20.32
N GLU A 163 -21.24 9.50 19.66
CA GLU A 163 -21.48 9.32 18.23
C GLU A 163 -22.95 9.54 17.83
N ASN A 164 -23.89 9.43 18.78
CA ASN A 164 -25.32 9.64 18.52
C ASN A 164 -25.74 11.11 18.60
N SER A 165 -24.88 12.01 19.09
CA SER A 165 -25.21 13.42 19.28
C SER A 165 -24.80 14.24 18.05
N ASN A 166 -25.59 14.25 16.97
CA ASN A 166 -25.22 14.95 15.72
C ASN A 166 -25.94 16.30 15.52
N VAL A 167 -26.81 16.68 16.46
CA VAL A 167 -27.54 17.96 16.42
C VAL A 167 -26.58 19.12 16.67
N ILE A 168 -26.41 19.97 15.67
CA ILE A 168 -25.53 21.15 15.71
C ILE A 168 -25.86 22.03 16.92
N GLY A 169 -24.83 22.43 17.66
CA GLY A 169 -24.95 23.26 18.87
C GLY A 169 -25.26 22.47 20.15
N THR A 170 -25.48 21.15 20.07
CA THR A 170 -25.72 20.28 21.23
C THR A 170 -24.47 19.48 21.57
N ASN A 171 -24.07 19.41 22.84
CA ASN A 171 -22.90 18.65 23.31
C ASN A 171 -21.61 18.93 22.52
N GLN A 172 -21.38 20.18 22.12
CA GLN A 172 -20.25 20.59 21.27
C GLN A 172 -20.27 20.01 19.83
N ALA A 173 -21.37 19.43 19.36
CA ALA A 173 -21.53 19.08 17.95
C ALA A 173 -21.58 20.36 17.10
N GLY A 174 -20.96 20.32 15.93
CA GLY A 174 -20.81 21.51 15.09
C GLY A 174 -20.30 21.20 13.70
N TYR A 175 -20.06 22.25 12.92
CA TYR A 175 -19.58 22.16 11.56
C TYR A 175 -18.66 23.33 11.22
N GLN A 176 -17.81 23.14 10.22
CA GLN A 176 -16.94 24.16 9.67
C GLN A 176 -16.94 24.05 8.14
N PRO A 177 -17.44 25.06 7.42
CA PRO A 177 -17.24 25.15 5.97
C PRO A 177 -15.82 25.62 5.66
N MET A 178 -15.13 24.91 4.76
CA MET A 178 -13.83 25.31 4.23
C MET A 178 -14.05 26.23 3.02
N LEU A 179 -13.78 27.52 3.21
CA LEU A 179 -14.02 28.54 2.19
C LEU A 179 -12.93 28.57 1.10
N THR A 180 -11.77 27.95 1.36
CA THR A 180 -10.61 27.90 0.46
C THR A 180 -10.06 26.48 0.40
N GLY A 181 -9.21 26.17 -0.60
CA GLY A 181 -8.53 24.86 -0.73
C GLY A 181 -9.25 23.82 -1.59
N GLY A 182 -10.48 24.11 -2.03
CA GLY A 182 -11.29 23.21 -2.87
C GLY A 182 -11.93 22.05 -2.08
N ASP A 183 -12.31 21.00 -2.82
CA ASP A 183 -12.97 19.82 -2.27
C ASP A 183 -12.10 19.16 -1.19
N ILE A 184 -12.73 18.64 -0.13
CA ILE A 184 -12.08 17.79 0.87
C ILE A 184 -11.81 16.44 0.22
N MET A 185 -10.54 16.04 0.19
CA MET A 185 -10.06 14.80 -0.43
C MET A 185 -9.82 13.71 0.60
N GLY A 186 -9.52 14.06 1.85
CA GLY A 186 -9.43 13.12 2.96
C GLY A 186 -9.35 13.81 4.31
N ILE A 187 -9.72 13.07 5.35
CA ILE A 187 -9.63 13.48 6.75
C ILE A 187 -8.95 12.36 7.55
N MET A 188 -7.85 12.69 8.21
CA MET A 188 -7.07 11.76 9.01
C MET A 188 -7.22 12.10 10.49
N GLY A 189 -7.35 11.05 11.31
CA GLY A 189 -7.76 11.12 12.71
C GLY A 189 -6.60 11.09 13.71
N GLY A 190 -6.91 10.95 15.00
CA GLY A 190 -5.91 10.82 16.06
C GLY A 190 -6.00 11.92 17.13
N GLU A 191 -4.86 12.35 17.67
CA GLU A 191 -4.80 13.42 18.68
C GLU A 191 -5.25 14.76 18.08
N TYR A 192 -4.91 15.01 16.82
CA TYR A 192 -5.41 16.12 16.03
C TYR A 192 -5.87 15.58 14.67
N GLY A 193 -6.73 16.34 14.00
CA GLY A 193 -7.15 16.03 12.64
C GLY A 193 -6.19 16.61 11.62
N VAL A 194 -5.93 15.88 10.54
CA VAL A 194 -5.32 16.43 9.31
C VAL A 194 -6.33 16.36 8.20
N ILE A 195 -6.72 17.52 7.69
CA ILE A 195 -7.69 17.68 6.62
C ILE A 195 -6.91 18.00 5.35
N ILE A 196 -7.04 17.12 4.36
CA ILE A 196 -6.41 17.25 3.06
C ILE A 196 -7.48 17.65 2.06
N GLN A 197 -7.34 18.84 1.49
CA GLN A 197 -8.18 19.34 0.41
C GLN A 197 -7.44 19.22 -0.93
N ARG A 198 -8.09 19.65 -2.02
CA ARG A 198 -7.50 19.59 -3.37
C ARG A 198 -6.19 20.38 -3.49
N SER A 199 -6.13 21.58 -2.90
CA SER A 199 -4.95 22.46 -3.00
C SER A 199 -4.39 22.93 -1.66
N ARG A 200 -4.91 22.42 -0.54
CA ARG A 200 -4.60 22.91 0.81
C ARG A 200 -4.58 21.77 1.84
N ILE A 201 -3.77 21.91 2.87
CA ILE A 201 -3.77 21.01 4.05
C ILE A 201 -3.96 21.83 5.31
N VAL A 202 -4.85 21.38 6.18
CA VAL A 202 -5.27 22.06 7.41
C VAL A 202 -5.20 21.10 8.59
N ARG A 203 -4.68 21.57 9.72
CA ARG A 203 -4.70 20.87 11.01
C ARG A 203 -5.92 21.30 11.81
N MET A 204 -6.66 20.32 12.33
CA MET A 204 -7.82 20.51 13.20
C MET A 204 -7.44 20.15 14.64
N SER A 205 -7.34 21.14 15.52
CA SER A 205 -6.90 20.99 16.91
C SER A 205 -8.04 21.32 17.86
N TYR A 206 -8.33 20.45 18.82
CA TYR A 206 -9.40 20.69 19.79
C TYR A 206 -8.93 21.65 20.90
N THR A 207 -9.69 22.73 21.08
CA THR A 207 -9.43 23.82 22.04
C THR A 207 -10.39 23.80 23.22
N GLY A 208 -11.59 23.21 23.09
CA GLY A 208 -12.55 23.02 24.18
C GLY A 208 -13.21 24.28 24.73
N ASP A 209 -13.01 25.42 24.08
CA ASP A 209 -13.62 26.72 24.43
C ASP A 209 -14.86 27.01 23.53
N SER A 210 -15.34 28.25 23.53
CA SER A 210 -16.43 28.76 22.69
C SER A 210 -16.24 28.42 21.20
N TYR A 211 -14.99 28.38 20.75
CA TYR A 211 -14.59 27.72 19.51
C TYR A 211 -14.06 26.33 19.87
N ILE A 212 -14.83 25.30 19.49
CA ILE A 212 -14.54 23.90 19.84
C ILE A 212 -13.25 23.42 19.17
N TRP A 213 -13.01 23.87 17.93
CA TRP A 213 -11.87 23.50 17.10
C TRP A 213 -11.15 24.73 16.55
N GLN A 214 -9.83 24.65 16.53
CA GLN A 214 -8.94 25.55 15.80
C GLN A 214 -8.46 24.89 14.51
N PHE A 215 -8.51 25.63 13.40
CA PHE A 215 -8.09 25.17 12.08
C PHE A 215 -6.86 25.94 11.61
N ASP A 216 -5.69 25.32 11.72
CA ASP A 216 -4.41 25.92 11.32
C ASP A 216 -3.98 25.42 9.94
N GLU A 217 -3.52 26.31 9.08
CA GLU A 217 -3.03 25.91 7.76
C GLU A 217 -1.62 25.33 7.84
N ILE A 218 -1.43 24.12 7.33
CA ILE A 218 -0.11 23.48 7.18
C ILE A 218 0.50 23.86 5.84
N SER A 219 -0.30 23.85 4.76
CA SER A 219 0.16 24.19 3.42
C SER A 219 -0.95 24.83 2.59
N ALA A 220 -0.62 25.96 1.96
CA ALA A 220 -1.54 26.79 1.16
C ALA A 220 -1.74 26.31 -0.29
N ASN A 221 -0.82 25.48 -0.80
CA ASN A 221 -0.70 25.18 -2.24
C ASN A 221 -0.40 23.71 -2.55
N ILE A 222 -0.40 22.85 -1.53
CA ILE A 222 -0.20 21.41 -1.67
C ILE A 222 -1.44 20.74 -1.07
N GLY A 223 -2.07 19.89 -1.86
CA GLY A 223 -3.20 19.05 -1.47
C GLY A 223 -3.14 17.70 -2.19
N ALA A 224 -4.21 16.92 -2.12
CA ALA A 224 -4.28 15.62 -2.79
C ALA A 224 -5.07 15.68 -4.10
N ILE A 225 -4.60 14.96 -5.13
CA ILE A 225 -5.32 14.80 -6.41
C ILE A 225 -6.38 13.69 -6.34
N ALA A 226 -6.14 12.65 -5.54
CA ALA A 226 -7.01 11.48 -5.44
C ALA A 226 -7.31 11.14 -3.97
N SER A 227 -8.58 11.05 -3.61
CA SER A 227 -9.02 10.72 -2.25
C SER A 227 -8.54 9.34 -1.80
N GLY A 228 -8.60 8.36 -2.71
CA GLY A 228 -8.15 7.00 -2.46
C GLY A 228 -6.63 6.82 -2.30
N SER A 229 -5.83 7.88 -2.48
CA SER A 229 -4.38 7.84 -2.29
C SER A 229 -3.93 8.09 -0.84
N ILE A 230 -4.85 8.48 0.04
CA ILE A 230 -4.52 8.97 1.38
C ILE A 230 -4.47 7.79 2.37
N ALA A 231 -3.37 7.67 3.10
CA ALA A 231 -3.20 6.67 4.17
C ALA A 231 -2.43 7.28 5.35
N GLN A 232 -2.68 6.80 6.58
CA GLN A 232 -2.07 7.33 7.80
C GLN A 232 -1.44 6.24 8.66
N ALA A 233 -0.24 6.48 9.16
CA ALA A 233 0.39 5.73 10.24
C ALA A 233 0.78 6.68 11.37
N GLY A 234 0.11 6.58 12.51
CA GLY A 234 0.33 7.52 13.62
C GLY A 234 0.11 8.95 13.16
N HIS A 235 1.13 9.81 13.30
CA HIS A 235 1.08 11.21 12.87
C HIS A 235 1.43 11.43 11.39
N GLN A 236 1.97 10.41 10.71
CA GLN A 236 2.38 10.50 9.31
C GLN A 236 1.20 10.21 8.39
N VAL A 237 0.94 11.13 7.46
CA VAL A 237 -0.07 10.96 6.41
C VAL A 237 0.62 11.00 5.05
N PHE A 238 0.37 9.99 4.25
CA PHE A 238 0.91 9.82 2.91
C PHE A 238 -0.20 10.04 1.89
N PHE A 239 0.10 10.71 0.78
CA PHE A 239 -0.89 11.05 -0.24
C PHE A 239 -0.25 11.35 -1.60
N LEU A 240 -1.05 11.25 -2.67
CA LEU A 240 -0.66 11.70 -4.00
C LEU A 240 -1.14 13.14 -4.23
N SER A 241 -0.20 14.04 -4.54
CA SER A 241 -0.46 15.44 -4.88
C SER A 241 -0.35 15.67 -6.40
N ASP A 242 -0.76 16.85 -6.86
CA ASP A 242 -0.52 17.28 -8.25
C ASP A 242 0.98 17.31 -8.61
N ARG A 243 1.85 17.49 -7.60
CA ARG A 243 3.31 17.50 -7.71
C ARG A 243 3.98 16.13 -7.51
N GLY A 244 3.23 15.06 -7.24
CA GLY A 244 3.81 13.74 -6.94
C GLY A 244 3.44 13.20 -5.56
N PHE A 245 4.08 12.09 -5.17
CA PHE A 245 3.87 11.45 -3.88
C PHE A 245 4.49 12.30 -2.74
N MET A 246 3.69 12.53 -1.70
CA MET A 246 4.00 13.42 -0.59
C MET A 246 3.72 12.74 0.75
N MET A 247 4.38 13.23 1.80
CA MET A 247 4.15 12.87 3.19
C MET A 247 3.99 14.15 4.02
N THR A 248 3.10 14.14 5.01
CA THR A 248 3.01 15.18 6.04
C THR A 248 3.08 14.53 7.42
N ASP A 249 3.79 15.18 8.35
CA ASP A 249 3.84 14.82 9.78
C ASP A 249 2.80 15.60 10.60
N GLY A 250 1.93 16.38 9.94
CA GLY A 250 0.99 17.31 10.58
C GLY A 250 1.56 18.70 10.85
N VAL A 251 2.81 18.98 10.44
CA VAL A 251 3.47 20.29 10.57
C VAL A 251 4.08 20.74 9.25
N SER A 252 4.69 19.83 8.50
CA SER A 252 5.36 20.10 7.24
C SER A 252 4.95 19.09 6.18
N VAL A 253 5.23 19.40 4.91
CA VAL A 253 4.98 18.51 3.77
C VAL A 253 6.28 18.22 3.05
N THR A 254 6.63 16.95 2.91
CA THR A 254 7.87 16.47 2.31
C THR A 254 7.57 15.63 1.06
N PRO A 255 8.20 15.89 -0.09
CA PRO A 255 8.09 15.04 -1.27
C PRO A 255 8.86 13.73 -1.08
N ILE A 256 8.23 12.62 -1.43
CA ILE A 256 8.83 11.27 -1.33
C ILE A 256 9.05 10.60 -2.70
N GLY A 257 8.35 11.08 -3.74
CA GLY A 257 8.44 10.52 -5.10
C GLY A 257 9.28 11.33 -6.10
N ASN A 258 9.68 12.56 -5.74
CA ASN A 258 10.34 13.48 -6.66
C ASN A 258 11.71 12.95 -7.11
N GLU A 259 11.97 12.96 -8.43
CA GLU A 259 13.15 12.33 -9.05
C GLU A 259 13.33 10.84 -8.70
N ARG A 260 12.24 10.16 -8.30
CA ARG A 260 12.26 8.73 -7.95
C ARG A 260 11.23 7.97 -8.77
N VAL A 261 9.94 8.22 -8.55
CA VAL A 261 8.84 7.44 -9.14
C VAL A 261 7.71 8.28 -9.77
N ASP A 262 7.63 9.58 -9.46
CA ASP A 262 6.52 10.45 -9.84
C ASP A 262 6.29 10.53 -11.35
N ARG A 263 7.35 10.75 -12.15
CA ARG A 263 7.23 10.91 -13.60
C ARG A 263 6.80 9.60 -14.25
N CYS A 264 7.46 8.50 -13.90
CA CYS A 264 7.09 7.17 -14.37
C CYS A 264 5.64 6.81 -14.01
N PHE A 265 5.17 7.18 -12.82
CA PHE A 265 3.80 6.95 -12.39
C PHE A 265 2.79 7.71 -13.27
N PHE A 266 2.96 9.02 -13.45
CA PHE A 266 2.04 9.84 -14.25
C PHE A 266 2.11 9.57 -15.76
N GLU A 267 3.23 9.06 -16.27
CA GLU A 267 3.33 8.57 -17.64
C GLU A 267 2.55 7.26 -17.83
N SER A 268 2.49 6.42 -16.80
CA SER A 268 1.78 5.14 -16.84
C SER A 268 0.27 5.29 -16.69
N TRP A 269 -0.19 6.28 -15.91
CA TRP A 269 -1.60 6.44 -15.56
C TRP A 269 -2.08 7.88 -15.78
N PRO A 270 -3.11 8.09 -16.62
CA PRO A 270 -3.68 9.41 -16.81
C PRO A 270 -4.42 9.87 -15.56
N ARG A 271 -4.45 11.19 -15.33
CA ARG A 271 -5.02 11.81 -14.13
C ARG A 271 -6.50 11.49 -13.91
N ASP A 272 -7.25 11.25 -14.99
CA ASP A 272 -8.68 10.92 -14.95
C ASP A 272 -8.98 9.53 -14.35
N SER A 273 -7.96 8.66 -14.25
CA SER A 273 -8.11 7.31 -13.69
C SER A 273 -7.79 7.23 -12.20
N LEU A 274 -7.21 8.29 -11.61
CA LEU A 274 -6.67 8.26 -10.24
C LEU A 274 -7.73 8.05 -9.17
N ASP A 275 -9.00 8.29 -9.48
CA ASP A 275 -10.14 8.03 -8.60
C ASP A 275 -10.31 6.53 -8.28
N GLN A 276 -9.66 5.64 -9.04
CA GLN A 276 -9.63 4.20 -8.82
C GLN A 276 -8.50 3.74 -7.89
N MET A 277 -7.53 4.60 -7.56
CA MET A 277 -6.43 4.26 -6.66
C MET A 277 -6.92 3.90 -5.26
N THR A 278 -6.32 2.91 -4.61
CA THR A 278 -6.52 2.61 -3.19
C THR A 278 -5.19 2.64 -2.46
N ALA A 279 -5.18 3.06 -1.20
CA ALA A 279 -3.99 3.13 -0.38
C ALA A 279 -4.20 2.34 0.91
N ALA A 280 -3.13 1.70 1.37
CA ALA A 280 -3.11 0.96 2.61
C ALA A 280 -1.75 1.12 3.28
N ILE A 281 -1.73 0.86 4.58
CA ILE A 281 -0.55 0.98 5.42
C ILE A 281 -0.33 -0.28 6.25
N ASP A 282 0.94 -0.68 6.35
CA ASP A 282 1.43 -1.69 7.26
C ASP A 282 2.40 -1.00 8.24
N PRO A 283 1.92 -0.62 9.44
CA PRO A 283 2.75 0.07 10.42
C PRO A 283 3.85 -0.82 11.01
N ARG A 284 3.72 -2.15 10.99
CA ARG A 284 4.73 -3.07 11.55
C ARG A 284 5.96 -3.16 10.64
N GLN A 285 5.75 -3.19 9.33
CA GLN A 285 6.83 -3.22 8.35
C GLN A 285 7.31 -1.83 7.91
N HIS A 286 6.68 -0.77 8.44
CA HIS A 286 6.90 0.61 8.05
C HIS A 286 6.68 0.86 6.54
N MET A 287 5.62 0.27 5.98
CA MET A 287 5.33 0.32 4.54
C MET A 287 3.97 0.95 4.24
N VAL A 288 3.93 1.88 3.29
CA VAL A 288 2.71 2.40 2.69
C VAL A 288 2.63 1.91 1.26
N ALA A 289 1.45 1.49 0.83
CA ALA A 289 1.22 0.93 -0.49
C ALA A 289 0.10 1.69 -1.20
N TRP A 290 0.27 1.94 -2.49
CA TRP A 290 -0.73 2.48 -3.40
C TRP A 290 -1.00 1.48 -4.51
N LEU A 291 -2.22 0.98 -4.57
CA LEU A 291 -2.69 0.11 -5.63
C LEU A 291 -3.44 0.93 -6.67
N MET A 292 -3.02 0.80 -7.92
CA MET A 292 -3.72 1.28 -9.09
C MET A 292 -4.27 0.08 -9.88
N PRO A 293 -5.60 -0.10 -9.96
CA PRO A 293 -6.21 -1.22 -10.67
C PRO A 293 -5.82 -1.23 -12.15
N GLY A 294 -5.45 -2.41 -12.68
CA GLY A 294 -4.94 -2.54 -14.05
C GLY A 294 -4.92 -3.99 -14.55
N ASN A 295 -4.15 -4.22 -15.61
CA ASN A 295 -3.93 -5.57 -16.15
C ASN A 295 -2.45 -5.80 -16.55
N PRO A 296 -1.58 -6.21 -15.61
CA PRO A 296 -1.82 -6.40 -14.17
C PRO A 296 -1.98 -5.07 -13.41
N SER A 297 -2.49 -5.11 -12.18
CA SER A 297 -2.56 -3.92 -11.32
C SER A 297 -1.17 -3.60 -10.77
N MET A 298 -0.86 -2.31 -10.66
CA MET A 298 0.42 -1.84 -10.14
C MET A 298 0.25 -1.47 -8.67
N VAL A 299 1.12 -2.01 -7.82
CA VAL A 299 1.22 -1.60 -6.41
C VAL A 299 2.58 -0.99 -6.17
N LEU A 300 2.60 0.31 -5.89
CA LEU A 300 3.80 1.00 -5.44
C LEU A 300 3.88 0.95 -3.93
N ILE A 301 5.02 0.54 -3.39
CA ILE A 301 5.24 0.44 -1.96
C ILE A 301 6.41 1.35 -1.59
N TYR A 302 6.23 2.15 -0.56
CA TYR A 302 7.27 2.97 0.03
C TYR A 302 7.50 2.53 1.47
N ASN A 303 8.74 2.15 1.79
CA ASN A 303 9.14 1.91 3.16
C ASN A 303 9.76 3.18 3.75
N TRP A 304 9.06 3.79 4.71
CA TRP A 304 9.48 5.07 5.29
C TRP A 304 10.57 4.95 6.36
N ALA A 305 10.83 3.74 6.88
CA ALA A 305 11.94 3.54 7.82
C ALA A 305 13.30 3.49 7.13
N ILE A 306 13.36 2.94 5.91
CA ILE A 306 14.61 2.83 5.12
C ILE A 306 14.67 3.78 3.92
N ASP A 307 13.63 4.59 3.70
CA ASP A 307 13.48 5.51 2.56
C ASP A 307 13.69 4.82 1.20
N ARG A 308 12.95 3.72 0.95
CA ARG A 308 13.04 2.97 -0.31
C ARG A 308 11.69 2.65 -0.93
N TRP A 309 11.64 2.80 -2.24
CA TRP A 309 10.52 2.38 -3.07
C TRP A 309 10.66 0.93 -3.54
N SER A 310 9.51 0.32 -3.79
CA SER A 310 9.34 -1.02 -4.35
C SER A 310 8.09 -1.05 -5.22
N ARG A 311 7.99 -2.07 -6.07
CA ARG A 311 6.87 -2.24 -6.98
C ARG A 311 6.46 -3.71 -7.03
N LEU A 312 5.16 -3.94 -6.99
CA LEU A 312 4.52 -5.23 -7.18
C LEU A 312 3.54 -5.11 -8.36
N ASP A 313 3.42 -6.18 -9.13
CA ASP A 313 2.45 -6.33 -10.20
C ASP A 313 1.57 -7.54 -9.86
N ILE A 314 0.33 -7.27 -9.45
CA ILE A 314 -0.61 -8.29 -8.94
C ILE A 314 -2.02 -8.06 -9.47
N ASP A 315 -2.82 -9.11 -9.57
CA ASP A 315 -4.22 -9.03 -10.03
C ASP A 315 -5.18 -8.69 -8.89
N ALA A 316 -5.24 -7.41 -8.53
CA ALA A 316 -6.12 -6.91 -7.47
C ALA A 316 -6.88 -5.63 -7.88
N ILE A 317 -8.10 -5.48 -7.40
CA ILE A 317 -8.98 -4.33 -7.69
C ILE A 317 -9.03 -3.31 -6.54
N GLY A 318 -8.54 -3.69 -5.36
CA GLY A 318 -8.55 -2.84 -4.17
C GLY A 318 -7.63 -3.40 -3.09
N MET A 319 -7.29 -2.54 -2.14
CA MET A 319 -6.43 -2.85 -1.02
C MET A 319 -6.84 -2.01 0.19
N PHE A 320 -6.70 -2.58 1.38
CA PHE A 320 -6.92 -1.88 2.64
C PHE A 320 -6.05 -2.50 3.75
N SER A 321 -5.87 -1.74 4.83
CA SER A 321 -5.18 -2.21 6.04
C SER A 321 -6.12 -3.08 6.87
N GLY A 322 -5.68 -4.29 7.19
CA GLY A 322 -6.34 -5.17 8.14
C GLY A 322 -5.38 -5.67 9.20
N PHE A 323 -5.82 -6.68 9.94
CA PHE A 323 -5.01 -7.39 10.92
C PHE A 323 -5.30 -8.90 10.85
N THR A 324 -4.40 -9.73 11.36
CA THR A 324 -4.64 -11.17 11.47
C THR A 324 -5.80 -11.43 12.43
N ALA A 325 -6.71 -12.35 12.08
CA ALA A 325 -7.77 -12.75 12.98
C ALA A 325 -7.22 -13.67 14.09
N ASN A 326 -7.77 -13.58 15.31
CA ASN A 326 -7.46 -14.54 16.36
C ASN A 326 -7.99 -15.91 15.96
N THR A 327 -7.18 -16.96 16.12
CA THR A 327 -7.65 -18.32 15.86
C THR A 327 -8.29 -18.86 17.15
N THR A 328 -9.59 -19.16 17.12
CA THR A 328 -10.28 -19.75 18.28
C THR A 328 -9.85 -21.20 18.49
N LEU A 329 -9.97 -21.73 19.72
CA LEU A 329 -9.65 -23.14 20.01
C LEU A 329 -10.43 -24.12 19.11
N GLU A 330 -11.69 -23.80 18.79
CA GLU A 330 -12.53 -24.62 17.90
C GLU A 330 -12.01 -24.63 16.45
N ALA A 331 -11.56 -23.49 15.95
CA ALA A 331 -10.91 -23.40 14.64
C ALA A 331 -9.54 -24.11 14.63
N LEU A 332 -8.81 -24.06 15.75
CA LEU A 332 -7.54 -24.75 15.95
C LEU A 332 -7.70 -26.28 15.95
N ASN A 333 -8.78 -26.79 16.56
CA ASN A 333 -9.17 -28.20 16.55
C ASN A 333 -9.56 -28.68 15.14
N THR A 334 -10.05 -27.78 14.28
CA THR A 334 -10.32 -28.10 12.87
C THR A 334 -9.02 -28.13 12.04
N LEU A 335 -8.05 -27.26 12.36
CA LEU A 335 -6.76 -27.18 11.68
C LEU A 335 -5.81 -28.31 12.08
N TYR A 336 -5.90 -28.77 13.33
CA TYR A 336 -5.15 -29.87 13.92
C TYR A 336 -6.12 -30.93 14.50
N PRO A 337 -6.77 -31.72 13.64
CA PRO A 337 -7.81 -32.68 14.04
C PRO A 337 -7.29 -33.82 14.94
N ASP A 338 -5.98 -34.07 14.95
CA ASP A 338 -5.33 -35.07 15.82
C ASP A 338 -4.92 -34.51 17.20
N GLY A 339 -5.38 -33.31 17.55
CA GLY A 339 -5.15 -32.69 18.86
C GLY A 339 -3.80 -31.98 19.02
N LEU A 340 -3.55 -31.49 20.24
CA LEU A 340 -2.38 -30.64 20.59
C LEU A 340 -1.02 -31.32 20.36
N ASP A 341 -0.96 -32.64 20.39
CA ASP A 341 0.28 -33.41 20.22
C ASP A 341 0.80 -33.39 18.76
N SER A 342 -0.06 -33.03 17.80
CA SER A 342 0.31 -32.87 16.39
C SER A 342 0.78 -31.46 16.02
N MET A 343 0.67 -30.51 16.95
CA MET A 343 0.95 -29.10 16.70
C MET A 343 2.43 -28.77 16.93
N PRO A 344 3.17 -28.31 15.91
CA PRO A 344 4.60 -28.01 16.04
C PRO A 344 4.89 -26.68 16.77
N TYR A 345 3.86 -25.96 17.21
CA TYR A 345 3.95 -24.61 17.78
C TYR A 345 3.19 -24.56 19.11
N SER A 346 3.59 -23.66 20.01
CA SER A 346 2.87 -23.44 21.29
C SER A 346 1.51 -22.79 21.04
N LEU A 347 0.52 -23.06 21.90
CA LEU A 347 -0.78 -22.37 21.87
C LEU A 347 -0.65 -20.86 22.08
N ASP A 348 0.39 -20.44 22.79
CA ASP A 348 0.71 -19.04 23.05
C ASP A 348 1.55 -18.40 21.92
N ASP A 349 1.71 -19.06 20.78
CA ASP A 349 2.43 -18.49 19.63
C ASP A 349 1.66 -17.27 19.10
N PRO A 350 2.32 -16.13 18.86
CA PRO A 350 1.68 -14.93 18.33
C PRO A 350 0.89 -15.14 17.03
N ARG A 351 1.21 -16.19 16.27
CA ARG A 351 0.42 -16.58 15.07
C ARG A 351 -1.01 -16.98 15.39
N PHE A 352 -1.29 -17.44 16.61
CA PHE A 352 -2.63 -17.78 17.08
C PHE A 352 -3.30 -16.62 17.83
N SER A 353 -2.51 -15.67 18.37
CA SER A 353 -3.02 -14.52 19.12
C SER A 353 -3.67 -13.45 18.24
N GLY A 354 -3.54 -13.54 16.91
CA GLY A 354 -4.05 -12.56 15.95
C GLY A 354 -3.58 -11.13 16.21
N GLY A 355 -4.17 -10.15 15.54
CA GLY A 355 -3.92 -8.71 15.74
C GLY A 355 -2.74 -8.12 14.97
N ASP A 356 -2.01 -8.89 14.17
CA ASP A 356 -0.86 -8.40 13.40
C ASP A 356 -1.32 -7.64 12.15
N PRO A 357 -0.91 -6.37 11.97
CA PRO A 357 -1.33 -5.58 10.82
C PRO A 357 -0.78 -6.16 9.52
N LEU A 358 -1.58 -6.15 8.47
CA LEU A 358 -1.20 -6.67 7.16
C LEU A 358 -1.99 -6.01 6.03
N PHE A 359 -1.45 -6.09 4.81
CA PHE A 359 -2.16 -5.70 3.60
C PHE A 359 -3.18 -6.76 3.19
N ILE A 360 -4.45 -6.39 3.14
CA ILE A 360 -5.50 -7.22 2.56
C ILE A 360 -5.78 -6.72 1.14
N PHE A 361 -5.72 -7.65 0.19
CA PHE A 361 -6.01 -7.40 -1.21
C PHE A 361 -7.38 -7.96 -1.57
N VAL A 362 -8.07 -7.25 -2.46
CA VAL A 362 -9.29 -7.72 -3.10
C VAL A 362 -8.92 -8.12 -4.52
N GLY A 363 -9.02 -9.41 -4.83
CA GLY A 363 -8.72 -9.95 -6.16
C GLY A 363 -9.79 -9.57 -7.19
N LYS A 364 -9.48 -9.78 -8.48
CA LYS A 364 -10.40 -9.49 -9.61
C LYS A 364 -11.76 -10.21 -9.51
N SER A 365 -11.83 -11.31 -8.77
CA SER A 365 -13.07 -12.07 -8.52
C SER A 365 -13.80 -11.64 -7.24
N ASN A 366 -13.55 -10.42 -6.72
CA ASN A 366 -14.09 -9.92 -5.46
C ASN A 366 -13.76 -10.78 -4.22
N ASN A 367 -12.75 -11.63 -4.28
CA ASN A 367 -12.28 -12.44 -3.15
C ASN A 367 -11.22 -11.66 -2.34
N PHE A 368 -11.17 -11.91 -1.04
CA PHE A 368 -10.22 -11.22 -0.16
C PHE A 368 -9.07 -12.17 0.17
N GLY A 369 -7.86 -11.66 0.13
CA GLY A 369 -6.66 -12.46 0.30
C GLY A 369 -5.46 -11.67 0.76
N ILE A 370 -4.40 -12.40 1.07
CA ILE A 370 -3.10 -11.88 1.50
C ILE A 370 -1.99 -12.41 0.58
N LEU A 371 -0.80 -11.83 0.66
CA LEU A 371 0.36 -12.23 -0.13
C LEU A 371 1.23 -13.27 0.61
N ASP A 372 0.65 -14.46 0.84
CA ASP A 372 1.25 -15.57 1.59
C ASP A 372 1.24 -16.90 0.78
N GLY A 373 0.98 -16.82 -0.52
CA GLY A 373 1.12 -17.95 -1.44
C GLY A 373 2.57 -18.19 -1.86
N GLU A 374 2.78 -19.06 -2.85
CA GLU A 374 4.08 -19.27 -3.48
C GLU A 374 4.67 -17.95 -4.01
N ASN A 375 6.00 -17.80 -3.93
CA ASN A 375 6.68 -16.59 -4.36
C ASN A 375 6.28 -16.17 -5.78
N LEU A 376 5.90 -14.90 -5.95
CA LEU A 376 5.59 -14.31 -7.25
C LEU A 376 6.83 -14.24 -8.16
N PRO A 377 6.65 -14.30 -9.49
CA PRO A 377 7.74 -14.04 -10.42
C PRO A 377 8.25 -12.62 -10.23
N ALA A 378 9.57 -12.46 -10.10
CA ALA A 378 10.20 -11.18 -9.80
C ALA A 378 11.16 -10.75 -10.93
N CYS A 379 11.25 -9.46 -11.20
CA CYS A 379 12.16 -8.89 -12.18
C CYS A 379 12.96 -7.73 -11.58
N PHE A 380 14.27 -7.72 -11.82
CA PHE A 380 15.17 -6.65 -11.41
C PHE A 380 15.95 -6.17 -12.62
N GLN A 381 15.78 -4.92 -13.01
CA GLN A 381 16.55 -4.28 -14.08
C GLN A 381 17.32 -3.08 -13.56
N THR A 382 18.62 -3.10 -13.77
CA THR A 382 19.55 -2.03 -13.43
C THR A 382 19.58 -0.96 -14.53
N GLY A 383 20.05 0.25 -14.18
CA GLY A 383 20.51 1.21 -15.18
C GLY A 383 21.74 0.71 -15.95
N PHE A 384 22.06 1.39 -17.04
CA PHE A 384 23.32 1.21 -17.73
C PHE A 384 24.49 1.61 -16.83
N PHE A 385 25.52 0.78 -16.83
CA PHE A 385 26.79 1.05 -16.20
C PHE A 385 27.92 0.76 -17.21
N SER A 386 29.11 1.29 -16.93
CA SER A 386 30.33 0.91 -17.66
C SER A 386 31.26 0.17 -16.71
N ALA A 387 31.69 -1.02 -17.12
CA ALA A 387 32.52 -1.88 -16.28
C ALA A 387 33.98 -1.41 -16.16
N ASP A 388 34.44 -0.60 -17.12
CA ASP A 388 35.83 -0.09 -17.19
C ASP A 388 35.86 1.38 -17.65
N GLY A 389 35.28 2.28 -16.86
CA GLY A 389 35.48 3.73 -17.02
C GLY A 389 35.11 4.30 -18.40
N GLY A 390 34.17 3.68 -19.12
CA GLY A 390 33.75 4.09 -20.47
C GLY A 390 34.42 3.34 -21.62
N ASN A 391 35.32 2.39 -21.36
CA ASN A 391 35.92 1.53 -22.38
C ASN A 391 35.05 0.33 -22.73
N HIS A 392 35.40 -0.36 -23.82
CA HIS A 392 34.81 -1.67 -24.12
C HIS A 392 35.25 -2.67 -23.05
N SER A 393 34.27 -3.38 -22.49
CA SER A 393 34.52 -4.36 -21.44
C SER A 393 33.93 -5.70 -21.84
N ARG A 394 34.69 -6.77 -21.56
CA ARG A 394 34.24 -8.13 -21.79
C ARG A 394 33.82 -8.76 -20.47
N ILE A 395 32.53 -9.01 -20.32
CA ILE A 395 31.94 -9.70 -19.18
C ILE A 395 32.00 -11.20 -19.46
N ARG A 396 32.68 -11.96 -18.59
CA ARG A 396 32.93 -13.41 -18.75
C ARG A 396 32.01 -14.28 -17.89
N SER A 397 31.67 -13.80 -16.71
CA SER A 397 30.76 -14.48 -15.81
C SER A 397 30.15 -13.48 -14.84
N ALA A 398 28.98 -13.81 -14.34
CA ALA A 398 28.41 -13.21 -13.15
C ALA A 398 28.12 -14.29 -12.11
N ARG A 399 28.04 -13.90 -10.86
CA ARG A 399 27.60 -14.69 -9.72
C ARG A 399 26.56 -13.86 -8.99
N LEU A 400 25.41 -14.48 -8.71
CA LEU A 400 24.37 -13.85 -7.92
C LEU A 400 24.81 -13.70 -6.46
N LEU A 401 24.52 -12.55 -5.87
CA LEU A 401 24.62 -12.32 -4.43
C LEU A 401 23.24 -12.51 -3.82
N GLY A 402 22.93 -13.75 -3.47
CA GLY A 402 21.62 -14.16 -2.94
C GLY A 402 21.62 -15.66 -2.63
N ASP A 403 20.51 -16.16 -2.11
CA ASP A 403 20.30 -17.57 -1.79
C ASP A 403 19.51 -18.35 -2.87
N LEU A 404 19.16 -17.69 -3.97
CA LEU A 404 18.49 -18.29 -5.12
C LEU A 404 19.44 -19.24 -5.87
N ILE A 405 19.03 -20.50 -6.03
CA ILE A 405 19.85 -21.57 -6.65
C ILE A 405 19.35 -22.02 -8.03
N GLU A 406 18.07 -21.83 -8.35
CA GLU A 406 17.43 -22.28 -9.58
C GLU A 406 16.32 -21.31 -10.01
N LYS A 407 15.66 -21.58 -11.15
CA LYS A 407 14.51 -20.78 -11.66
C LYS A 407 14.82 -19.28 -11.81
N ALA A 408 16.05 -18.96 -12.21
CA ALA A 408 16.47 -17.60 -12.50
C ALA A 408 17.24 -17.55 -13.81
N SER A 409 16.93 -16.52 -14.60
CA SER A 409 17.63 -16.22 -15.84
C SER A 409 18.21 -14.81 -15.78
N LEU A 410 19.47 -14.69 -16.18
CA LEU A 410 20.16 -13.41 -16.26
C LEU A 410 20.25 -12.97 -17.71
N THR A 411 19.67 -11.81 -17.99
CA THR A 411 19.78 -11.10 -19.26
C THR A 411 20.77 -9.95 -19.13
N ILE A 412 21.77 -9.89 -20.00
CA ILE A 412 22.61 -8.69 -20.16
C ILE A 412 22.29 -8.06 -21.51
N GLU A 413 21.95 -6.78 -21.47
CA GLU A 413 21.77 -5.91 -22.63
C GLU A 413 23.00 -5.03 -22.76
N GLY A 414 23.55 -4.91 -23.96
CA GLY A 414 24.73 -4.09 -24.21
C GLY A 414 24.47 -3.03 -25.27
N SER A 415 25.20 -1.93 -25.20
CA SER A 415 25.16 -0.87 -26.21
C SER A 415 26.50 -0.17 -26.36
N HIS A 416 26.74 0.40 -27.54
CA HIS A 416 27.95 1.17 -27.83
C HIS A 416 27.81 2.63 -27.41
N ARG A 417 26.61 3.20 -27.56
CA ARG A 417 26.23 4.54 -27.09
C ARG A 417 24.93 4.41 -26.31
N LEU A 418 24.71 5.29 -25.32
CA LEU A 418 23.51 5.23 -24.47
C LEU A 418 22.19 5.40 -25.24
N GLY A 419 22.22 6.02 -26.43
CA GLY A 419 21.04 6.16 -27.30
C GLY A 419 20.91 5.10 -28.39
N ASP A 420 21.89 4.20 -28.56
CA ASP A 420 21.79 3.11 -29.54
C ASP A 420 20.87 2.01 -28.98
N PRO A 421 20.07 1.33 -29.83
CA PRO A 421 19.30 0.18 -29.38
C PRO A 421 20.24 -0.89 -28.81
N SER A 422 19.80 -1.55 -27.74
CA SER A 422 20.61 -2.59 -27.11
C SER A 422 20.92 -3.71 -28.09
N SER A 423 22.20 -3.94 -28.37
CA SER A 423 22.70 -5.02 -29.21
C SER A 423 23.52 -6.02 -28.37
N GLY A 424 23.26 -7.31 -28.54
CA GLY A 424 23.96 -8.37 -27.80
C GLY A 424 23.27 -8.87 -26.52
N ARG A 425 21.94 -8.99 -26.55
CA ARG A 425 21.15 -9.64 -25.49
C ARG A 425 21.61 -11.09 -25.29
N VAL A 426 22.12 -11.42 -24.11
CA VAL A 426 22.48 -12.80 -23.72
C VAL A 426 21.65 -13.20 -22.51
N VAL A 427 20.87 -14.27 -22.64
CA VAL A 427 20.08 -14.87 -21.55
C VAL A 427 20.74 -16.18 -21.13
N ARG A 428 20.98 -16.37 -19.83
CA ARG A 428 21.58 -17.60 -19.29
C ARG A 428 20.98 -17.94 -17.94
N ASP A 429 20.77 -19.24 -17.72
CA ASP A 429 20.33 -19.77 -16.45
C ASP A 429 21.50 -19.91 -15.47
N ILE A 430 21.17 -19.92 -14.19
CA ILE A 430 22.15 -20.18 -13.12
C ILE A 430 22.65 -21.63 -13.24
N THR A 431 23.97 -21.80 -13.30
CA THR A 431 24.57 -23.15 -13.26
C THR A 431 24.74 -23.63 -11.81
N LEU A 432 24.84 -24.95 -11.62
CA LEU A 432 25.12 -25.57 -10.31
C LEU A 432 26.38 -25.01 -9.60
N SER A 433 27.34 -24.45 -10.34
CA SER A 433 28.54 -23.83 -9.77
C SER A 433 28.30 -22.42 -9.17
N GLY A 434 27.07 -21.90 -9.26
CA GLY A 434 26.70 -20.53 -8.91
C GLY A 434 27.27 -19.47 -9.85
N ARG A 435 27.96 -19.87 -10.93
CA ARG A 435 28.45 -18.98 -11.98
C ARG A 435 27.50 -18.99 -13.16
N ILE A 436 27.25 -17.82 -13.71
CA ILE A 436 26.48 -17.59 -14.92
C ILE A 436 27.50 -17.23 -16.00
N PRO A 437 27.84 -18.13 -16.94
CA PRO A 437 28.83 -17.87 -17.96
C PRO A 437 28.27 -16.89 -19.01
N LEU A 438 28.88 -15.71 -19.08
CA LEU A 438 28.45 -14.63 -19.96
C LEU A 438 29.55 -14.36 -21.00
N ARG A 439 29.16 -13.99 -22.21
CA ARG A 439 30.12 -13.64 -23.28
C ARG A 439 29.65 -12.38 -23.98
N VAL A 440 29.61 -11.29 -23.22
CA VAL A 440 29.18 -9.98 -23.71
C VAL A 440 30.39 -9.08 -23.83
N ASN A 441 30.49 -8.35 -24.95
CA ASN A 441 31.53 -7.36 -25.19
C ASN A 441 30.85 -6.05 -25.62
N ASN A 442 30.73 -5.11 -24.69
CA ASN A 442 30.06 -3.84 -24.92
C ASN A 442 30.66 -2.75 -24.01
N ARG A 443 30.36 -1.49 -24.33
CA ARG A 443 30.82 -0.32 -23.57
C ARG A 443 29.91 0.00 -22.39
N TYR A 444 28.61 0.02 -22.68
CA TYR A 444 27.56 0.18 -21.69
C TYR A 444 26.77 -1.12 -21.62
N CYS A 445 26.49 -1.58 -20.41
CA CYS A 445 25.71 -2.78 -20.17
C CYS A 445 24.63 -2.48 -19.14
N ALA A 446 23.44 -3.06 -19.33
CA ALA A 446 22.37 -3.11 -18.36
C ALA A 446 22.07 -4.57 -18.05
N LEU A 447 21.80 -4.85 -16.78
CA LEU A 447 21.48 -6.18 -16.30
C LEU A 447 19.99 -6.26 -15.98
N ARG A 448 19.36 -7.36 -16.42
CA ARG A 448 18.02 -7.77 -16.05
C ARG A 448 18.04 -9.19 -15.50
N LEU A 449 17.60 -9.37 -14.26
CA LEU A 449 17.38 -10.68 -13.65
C LEU A 449 15.88 -10.97 -13.62
N ASP A 450 15.47 -12.10 -14.19
CA ASP A 450 14.11 -12.61 -14.11
C ASP A 450 14.10 -13.88 -13.25
N ILE A 451 13.25 -13.91 -12.23
CA ILE A 451 13.02 -15.05 -11.32
C ILE A 451 11.63 -15.60 -11.61
N GLU A 452 11.52 -16.91 -11.82
CA GLU A 452 10.23 -17.56 -12.10
C GLU A 452 9.37 -17.69 -10.83
N GLY A 453 8.06 -17.81 -11.02
CA GLY A 453 7.12 -18.06 -9.92
C GLY A 453 7.41 -19.37 -9.19
N GLY A 454 7.22 -19.38 -7.87
CA GLY A 454 7.49 -20.52 -7.01
C GLY A 454 8.99 -20.84 -6.86
N ALA A 455 9.89 -19.92 -7.19
CA ALA A 455 11.30 -20.04 -6.85
C ALA A 455 11.53 -19.78 -5.35
N ALA A 456 12.28 -20.65 -4.69
CA ALA A 456 12.64 -20.50 -3.28
C ALA A 456 13.87 -19.57 -3.15
N TRP A 457 13.65 -18.39 -2.59
CA TRP A 457 14.70 -17.44 -2.21
C TRP A 457 14.20 -16.58 -1.05
N SER A 458 15.12 -16.06 -0.24
CA SER A 458 14.81 -15.19 0.90
C SER A 458 15.45 -13.82 0.78
N PHE A 459 16.59 -13.71 0.09
CA PHE A 459 17.23 -12.43 -0.15
C PHE A 459 18.03 -12.39 -1.45
N ILE A 460 18.12 -11.19 -2.00
CA ILE A 460 18.97 -10.89 -3.15
C ILE A 460 19.55 -9.48 -3.04
N GLN A 461 20.85 -9.33 -3.26
CA GLN A 461 21.57 -8.08 -3.03
C GLN A 461 22.19 -7.51 -4.31
N GLY A 462 22.42 -8.34 -5.32
CA GLY A 462 23.05 -7.92 -6.57
C GLY A 462 23.91 -9.02 -7.18
N PHE A 463 25.04 -8.66 -7.78
CA PHE A 463 25.93 -9.58 -8.47
C PHE A 463 27.41 -9.22 -8.31
N ASP A 464 28.24 -10.25 -8.30
CA ASP A 464 29.67 -10.14 -8.55
C ASP A 464 29.94 -10.58 -10.00
N TRP A 465 30.74 -9.84 -10.75
CA TRP A 465 31.06 -10.16 -12.14
C TRP A 465 32.55 -10.16 -12.43
N ASP A 466 32.94 -11.01 -13.38
CA ASP A 466 34.32 -11.17 -13.82
C ASP A 466 34.51 -10.43 -15.14
N ILE A 467 35.27 -9.33 -15.06
CA ILE A 467 35.51 -8.44 -16.20
C ILE A 467 36.95 -8.61 -16.69
N VAL A 468 37.10 -8.53 -18.01
CA VAL A 468 38.37 -8.34 -18.69
C VAL A 468 38.27 -7.04 -19.49
N ALA A 469 39.17 -6.10 -19.25
CA ALA A 469 39.27 -4.88 -20.05
C ALA A 469 39.48 -5.25 -21.52
N GLY A 470 38.66 -4.66 -22.41
CA GLY A 470 38.86 -4.78 -23.85
C GLY A 470 39.98 -3.83 -24.28
N GLU A 471 40.93 -4.31 -25.07
CA GLU A 471 41.90 -3.42 -25.71
C GLU A 471 41.14 -2.46 -26.64
N GLY A 472 41.36 -1.16 -26.45
CA GLY A 472 40.75 -0.12 -27.27
C GLY A 472 41.15 -0.29 -28.73
N ARG A 473 40.18 -0.54 -29.59
CA ARG A 473 40.27 -0.28 -31.02
C ARG A 473 39.10 0.58 -31.45
#